data_AF-A0A936QCX4-F1
#
_entry.id   AF-A0A936QCX4-F1
#
_cell.length_a   1.000
_cell.length_b   1.000
_cell.length_c   1.000
_cell.angle_alpha   90.00
_cell.angle_beta   90.00
_cell.angle_gamma   90.00
#
_symmetry.space_group_name_H-M   'P 1'
#
loop_
_entity.id
_entity.type
_entity.pdbx_description
1 polymer ?
#
loop_
_entity_poly.entity_id
_entity_poly.type
_entity_poly.pdbx_seq_one_letter_code
_entity_poly.pdbx_strand_id
1 'polypeptide(L)'
;MFDQLQRFSPRIASAMLAFGMAFLVEGLVTIDWSYPYCSGPDSGPAWSVAGMPLPDMVYSGVSSLEYFFMPHVYALNLLLLAIPLYLACQRFFSHRLKFRAGALGAIAVITILLPAVLLSLSIYSRFLIPVSTIADGGFMRYGELRPVSFGLKPGRSGDCIPSPFWFPQGWNPR
;
A
#
# COMPACT_ATOMS: atom_id res chain seq x y z
N MET A 1 -3.66 -14.62 -38.21
CA MET A 1 -4.39 -13.92 -37.12
C MET A 1 -4.29 -14.67 -35.79
N PHE A 2 -4.53 -15.99 -35.76
CA PHE A 2 -4.41 -16.81 -34.54
C PHE A 2 -3.02 -16.82 -33.87
N ASP A 3 -1.93 -16.77 -34.66
CA ASP A 3 -0.56 -16.72 -34.10
C ASP A 3 -0.23 -15.43 -33.35
N GLN A 4 -0.90 -14.32 -33.67
CA GLN A 4 -0.70 -13.07 -32.92
C GLN A 4 -1.36 -13.14 -31.54
N LEU A 5 -2.55 -13.73 -31.44
CA LEU A 5 -3.25 -13.91 -30.15
C LEU A 5 -2.44 -14.77 -29.17
N GLN A 6 -1.73 -15.80 -29.66
CA GLN A 6 -0.87 -16.63 -28.81
C GLN A 6 0.36 -15.89 -28.25
N ARG A 7 0.89 -14.88 -28.96
CA ARG A 7 2.04 -14.09 -28.47
C ARG A 7 1.66 -13.04 -27.43
N PHE A 8 0.42 -12.53 -27.46
CA PHE A 8 -0.07 -11.56 -26.47
C PHE A 8 -0.44 -12.22 -25.14
N SER A 9 -0.94 -13.46 -25.17
CA SER A 9 -1.37 -14.21 -23.99
C SER A 9 -0.36 -14.24 -22.82
N PRO A 10 0.94 -14.56 -23.00
CA PRO A 10 1.88 -14.64 -21.87
C PRO A 10 2.24 -13.27 -21.27
N ARG A 11 2.22 -12.20 -22.07
CA ARG A 11 2.50 -10.84 -21.58
C ARG A 11 1.36 -10.33 -20.72
N ILE A 12 0.12 -10.52 -21.18
CA ILE A 12 -1.09 -10.16 -20.44
C ILE A 12 -1.16 -10.97 -19.15
N ALA A 13 -0.95 -12.30 -19.21
CA ALA A 13 -0.94 -13.14 -18.02
C ALA A 13 0.12 -12.70 -16.99
N SER A 14 1.33 -12.34 -17.46
CA SER A 14 2.39 -11.85 -16.58
C SER A 14 2.07 -10.48 -15.97
N ALA A 15 1.43 -9.59 -16.74
CA ALA A 15 0.97 -8.30 -16.24
C ALA A 15 -0.11 -8.48 -15.17
N MET A 16 -1.15 -9.28 -15.46
CA MET A 16 -2.20 -9.57 -14.48
C MET A 16 -1.65 -10.21 -13.22
N LEU A 17 -0.72 -11.17 -13.35
CA LEU A 17 -0.08 -11.79 -12.19
C LEU A 17 0.73 -10.78 -11.38
N ALA A 18 1.48 -9.89 -12.04
CA ALA A 18 2.24 -8.84 -11.37
C ALA A 18 1.35 -7.87 -10.61
N PHE A 19 0.21 -7.46 -11.18
CA PHE A 19 -0.79 -6.64 -10.50
C PHE A 19 -1.41 -7.36 -9.30
N GLY A 20 -1.80 -8.63 -9.46
CA GLY A 20 -2.32 -9.43 -8.34
C GLY A 20 -1.29 -9.58 -7.21
N MET A 21 -0.02 -9.78 -7.54
CA MET A 21 1.06 -9.79 -6.55
C MET A 21 1.29 -8.41 -5.92
N ALA A 22 1.15 -7.31 -6.68
CA ALA A 22 1.24 -5.96 -6.14
C ALA A 22 0.15 -5.70 -5.08
N PHE A 23 -1.10 -6.10 -5.37
CA PHE A 23 -2.19 -6.06 -4.39
C PHE A 23 -1.88 -6.86 -3.12
N LEU A 24 -1.32 -8.07 -3.27
CA LEU A 24 -0.94 -8.89 -2.12
C LEU A 24 0.18 -8.27 -1.31
N VAL A 25 1.25 -7.79 -1.96
CA VAL A 25 2.36 -7.12 -1.29
C VAL A 25 1.85 -5.90 -0.54
N GLU A 26 1.05 -5.05 -1.19
CA GLU A 26 0.49 -3.85 -0.56
C GLU A 26 -0.50 -4.19 0.57
N GLY A 27 -1.22 -5.29 0.48
CA GLY A 27 -2.14 -5.74 1.53
C GLY A 27 -1.43 -6.36 2.74
N LEU A 28 -0.24 -6.93 2.55
CA LEU A 28 0.50 -7.63 3.60
C LEU A 28 1.59 -6.78 4.23
N VAL A 29 2.19 -5.88 3.46
CA VAL A 29 3.39 -5.13 3.83
C VAL A 29 3.08 -3.65 3.87
N THR A 30 3.72 -2.92 4.76
CA THR A 30 3.63 -1.46 4.83
C THR A 30 4.96 -0.85 5.24
N ILE A 31 5.11 0.43 4.91
CA ILE A 31 6.10 1.31 5.51
C ILE A 31 5.33 2.26 6.43
N ASP A 32 5.83 2.45 7.66
CA ASP A 32 5.35 3.52 8.53
C ASP A 32 6.11 4.79 8.25
N TRP A 33 5.38 5.90 8.32
CA TRP A 33 5.88 7.23 8.05
C TRP A 33 5.71 8.11 9.29
N SER A 34 6.73 8.92 9.54
CA SER A 34 6.81 9.85 10.66
C SER A 34 6.89 11.29 10.17
N TYR A 35 6.52 12.25 11.01
CA TYR A 35 6.50 13.69 10.72
C TYR A 35 6.96 14.51 11.96
N PRO A 36 7.32 15.81 11.79
CA PRO A 36 7.94 16.62 12.85
C PRO A 36 7.10 16.83 14.11
N TYR A 37 5.78 16.65 14.02
CA TYR A 37 4.84 16.90 15.13
C TYR A 37 4.38 15.61 15.81
N CYS A 38 5.07 14.50 15.55
CA CYS A 38 4.82 13.20 16.17
C CYS A 38 4.92 13.21 17.72
N SER A 39 5.50 14.26 18.31
CA SER A 39 5.83 14.33 19.74
C SER A 39 5.31 15.58 20.48
N GLY A 40 4.41 16.37 19.90
CA GLY A 40 4.01 17.65 20.50
C GLY A 40 3.05 17.47 21.69
N PRO A 41 3.41 17.89 22.92
CA PRO A 41 2.50 17.83 24.08
C PRO A 41 1.24 18.70 23.88
N ASP A 42 1.34 19.75 23.07
CA ASP A 42 0.22 20.64 22.72
C ASP A 42 -0.57 20.16 21.48
N SER A 43 -0.13 19.07 20.82
CA SER A 43 -0.60 18.68 19.47
C SER A 43 -1.61 17.53 19.46
N GLY A 44 -1.97 17.00 20.63
CA GLY A 44 -2.81 15.81 20.74
C GLY A 44 -2.11 14.51 20.29
N PRO A 45 -2.79 13.35 20.35
CA PRO A 45 -2.22 12.08 19.88
C PRO A 45 -1.87 12.17 18.39
N ALA A 46 -0.58 12.09 18.08
CA ALA A 46 -0.09 12.00 16.72
C ALA A 46 -0.33 10.59 16.18
N TRP A 47 -1.04 10.51 15.06
CA TRP A 47 -1.47 9.23 14.48
C TRP A 47 -0.45 8.66 13.52
N SER A 48 -0.38 7.33 13.45
CA SER A 48 0.49 6.60 12.52
C SER A 48 0.04 6.80 11.07
N VAL A 49 1.02 7.04 10.21
CA VAL A 49 0.86 7.16 8.77
C VAL A 49 1.49 5.92 8.14
N ALA A 50 0.78 5.28 7.21
CA ALA A 50 1.17 4.03 6.58
C ALA A 50 1.00 4.10 5.06
N GLY A 51 1.73 3.23 4.36
CA GLY A 51 1.62 3.03 2.91
C GLY A 51 2.93 2.57 2.28
N MET A 52 2.86 1.92 1.12
CA MET A 52 4.04 1.47 0.39
C MET A 52 3.86 1.57 -1.14
N PRO A 53 4.84 2.08 -1.91
CA PRO A 53 6.04 2.79 -1.49
C PRO A 53 5.79 4.23 -1.02
N LEU A 54 4.59 4.78 -1.17
CA LEU A 54 4.23 6.13 -0.72
C LEU A 54 3.18 6.05 0.39
N PRO A 55 3.13 7.03 1.31
CA PRO A 55 2.11 7.08 2.34
C PRO A 55 0.74 7.39 1.73
N ASP A 56 -0.25 6.56 2.05
CA ASP A 56 -1.61 6.64 1.51
C ASP A 56 -2.70 6.47 2.57
N MET A 57 -2.33 6.10 3.81
CA MET A 57 -3.25 5.92 4.93
C MET A 57 -2.77 6.63 6.19
N VAL A 58 -3.68 7.20 6.96
CA VAL A 58 -3.42 7.71 8.31
C VAL A 58 -4.56 7.31 9.23
N TYR A 59 -4.24 6.94 10.46
CA TYR A 59 -5.25 6.59 11.46
C TYR A 59 -6.08 7.82 11.86
N SER A 60 -7.41 7.69 11.94
CA SER A 60 -8.31 8.85 12.08
C SER A 60 -8.36 9.45 13.49
N GLY A 61 -8.06 8.64 14.51
CA GLY A 61 -8.17 9.06 15.91
C GLY A 61 -9.59 9.06 16.48
N VAL A 62 -10.61 8.97 15.63
CA VAL A 62 -12.02 9.00 16.05
C VAL A 62 -12.48 7.63 16.55
N SER A 63 -11.99 6.56 15.92
CA SER A 63 -12.32 5.18 16.23
C SER A 63 -11.10 4.29 16.00
N SER A 64 -10.97 3.22 16.80
CA SER A 64 -9.83 2.31 16.76
C SER A 64 -9.63 1.53 15.47
N LEU A 65 -10.57 1.64 14.53
CA LEU A 65 -10.57 0.90 13.26
C LEU A 65 -10.72 1.81 12.03
N GLU A 66 -10.79 3.12 12.21
CA GLU A 66 -11.01 4.06 11.11
C GLU A 66 -9.69 4.69 10.65
N TYR A 67 -9.50 4.70 9.33
CA TYR A 67 -8.34 5.31 8.67
C TYR A 67 -8.80 6.25 7.58
N PHE A 68 -8.14 7.41 7.46
CA PHE A 68 -8.22 8.21 6.25
C PHE A 68 -7.32 7.58 5.19
N PHE A 69 -7.86 7.41 3.99
CA PHE A 69 -7.25 6.67 2.89
C PHE A 69 -7.23 7.53 1.62
N MET A 70 -6.12 7.56 0.88
CA MET A 70 -5.98 8.27 -0.40
C MET A 70 -6.02 7.27 -1.56
N PRO A 71 -7.19 7.05 -2.21
CA PRO A 71 -7.34 6.01 -3.23
C PRO A 71 -6.43 6.23 -4.45
N HIS A 72 -6.14 7.48 -4.78
CA HIS A 72 -5.29 7.85 -5.90
C HIS A 72 -3.80 7.57 -5.63
N VAL A 73 -3.32 7.74 -4.39
CA VAL A 73 -1.95 7.35 -4.01
C VAL A 73 -1.84 5.83 -3.93
N TYR A 74 -2.85 5.15 -3.38
CA TYR A 74 -2.91 3.69 -3.40
C TYR A 74 -2.83 3.11 -4.81
N ALA A 75 -3.57 3.68 -5.77
CA ALA A 75 -3.49 3.27 -7.17
C ALA A 75 -2.08 3.49 -7.76
N LEU A 76 -1.42 4.60 -7.43
CA LEU A 76 -0.04 4.87 -7.82
C LEU A 76 0.94 3.87 -7.19
N ASN A 77 0.75 3.54 -5.91
CA ASN A 77 1.52 2.54 -5.19
C ASN A 77 1.45 1.17 -5.87
N LEU A 78 0.25 0.72 -6.23
CA LEU A 78 0.05 -0.53 -6.97
C LEU A 78 0.78 -0.52 -8.31
N LEU A 79 0.77 0.60 -9.06
CA LEU A 79 1.51 0.72 -10.31
C LEU A 79 3.02 0.62 -10.08
N LEU A 80 3.54 1.31 -9.06
CA LEU A 80 4.96 1.30 -8.72
C LEU A 80 5.45 -0.10 -8.29
N LEU A 81 4.62 -0.85 -7.57
CA LEU A 81 4.92 -2.23 -7.18
C LEU A 81 4.76 -3.22 -8.35
N ALA A 82 3.78 -3.01 -9.23
CA ALA A 82 3.52 -3.90 -10.36
C ALA A 82 4.66 -3.88 -11.40
N ILE A 83 5.35 -2.76 -11.60
CA ILE A 83 6.46 -2.65 -12.58
C ILE A 83 7.60 -3.64 -12.30
N PRO A 84 8.27 -3.63 -11.12
CA PRO A 84 9.35 -4.57 -10.83
C PRO A 84 8.86 -6.02 -10.78
N LEU A 85 7.64 -6.25 -10.27
CA LEU A 85 7.02 -7.58 -10.25
C LEU A 85 6.76 -8.11 -11.66
N TYR A 86 6.35 -7.26 -12.60
CA TYR A 86 6.16 -7.62 -14.00
C TYR A 86 7.49 -8.02 -14.65
N LEU A 87 8.55 -7.25 -14.42
CA LEU A 87 9.88 -7.58 -14.92
C LEU A 87 10.38 -8.93 -14.36
N ALA A 88 10.17 -9.16 -13.06
CA ALA A 88 10.48 -10.45 -12.44
C ALA A 88 9.64 -11.58 -13.05
N CYS A 89 8.34 -11.38 -13.25
CA CYS A 89 7.47 -12.37 -13.88
C CYS A 89 7.94 -12.74 -15.29
N GLN A 90 8.27 -11.74 -16.11
CA GLN A 90 8.80 -11.97 -17.46
C GLN A 90 10.09 -12.80 -17.42
N ARG A 91 10.99 -12.51 -16.48
CA ARG A 91 12.26 -13.24 -16.32
C ARG A 91 12.04 -14.70 -15.94
N PHE A 92 11.18 -14.98 -14.96
CA PHE A 92 11.01 -16.32 -14.40
C PHE A 92 10.02 -17.21 -15.14
N PHE A 93 8.99 -16.63 -15.75
CA PHE A 93 7.87 -17.39 -16.29
C PHE A 93 7.82 -17.48 -17.82
N SER A 94 8.64 -16.71 -18.54
CA SER A 94 8.67 -16.64 -20.02
C SER A 94 8.72 -18.01 -20.73
N HIS A 95 9.43 -18.99 -20.16
CA HIS A 95 9.55 -20.33 -20.76
C HIS A 95 8.54 -21.36 -20.22
N ARG A 96 8.00 -21.17 -19.01
CA ARG A 96 7.16 -22.16 -18.31
C ARG A 96 5.65 -21.90 -18.43
N LEU A 97 5.26 -20.71 -18.87
CA LEU A 97 3.84 -20.28 -18.94
C LEU A 97 2.98 -21.08 -19.93
N LYS A 98 3.56 -21.66 -20.98
CA LYS A 98 2.78 -22.28 -22.06
C LYS A 98 1.91 -23.46 -21.60
N PHE A 99 2.39 -24.26 -20.65
CA PHE A 99 1.65 -25.43 -20.15
C PHE A 99 0.70 -25.15 -18.98
N ARG A 100 0.77 -23.95 -18.37
CA ARG A 100 -0.02 -23.61 -17.15
C ARG A 100 -0.73 -22.26 -17.25
N ALA A 101 -0.89 -21.72 -18.46
CA ALA A 101 -1.46 -20.40 -18.69
C ALA A 101 -2.87 -20.25 -18.09
N GLY A 102 -3.71 -21.28 -18.17
CA GLY A 102 -5.07 -21.27 -17.59
C GLY A 102 -5.06 -21.14 -16.06
N ALA A 103 -4.27 -21.97 -15.37
CA ALA A 103 -4.14 -21.91 -13.92
C ALA A 103 -3.57 -20.59 -13.42
N LEU A 104 -2.54 -20.06 -14.11
CA LEU A 104 -1.93 -18.78 -13.77
C LEU A 104 -2.86 -17.60 -14.04
N GLY A 105 -3.68 -17.67 -15.10
CA GLY A 105 -4.75 -16.71 -15.35
C GLY A 105 -5.80 -16.69 -14.23
N ALA A 106 -6.25 -17.87 -13.79
CA ALA A 106 -7.19 -17.99 -12.67
C ALA A 106 -6.60 -17.42 -11.37
N ILE A 107 -5.35 -17.74 -11.05
CA ILE A 107 -4.65 -17.19 -9.87
C ILE A 107 -4.55 -15.67 -9.97
N ALA A 108 -4.18 -15.12 -11.13
CA ALA A 108 -4.08 -13.68 -11.34
C ALA A 108 -5.45 -12.98 -11.14
N VAL A 109 -6.53 -13.57 -11.66
CA VAL A 109 -7.89 -13.03 -11.47
C VAL A 109 -8.28 -13.06 -9.99
N ILE A 110 -8.06 -14.16 -9.28
CA ILE A 110 -8.39 -14.28 -7.85
C ILE A 110 -7.59 -13.26 -7.02
N THR A 111 -6.28 -13.14 -7.28
CA THR A 111 -5.40 -12.22 -6.55
C THR A 111 -5.66 -10.74 -6.82
N ILE A 112 -6.37 -10.40 -7.90
CA ILE A 112 -6.85 -9.03 -8.14
C ILE A 112 -8.25 -8.84 -7.53
N LEU A 113 -9.19 -9.74 -7.82
CA LEU A 113 -10.59 -9.59 -7.43
C LEU A 113 -10.77 -9.64 -5.92
N LEU A 114 -10.10 -10.56 -5.22
CA LEU A 114 -10.26 -10.71 -3.78
C LEU A 114 -9.83 -9.42 -3.03
N PRO A 115 -8.61 -8.86 -3.23
CA PRO A 115 -8.23 -7.59 -2.61
C PRO A 115 -9.12 -6.41 -3.03
N ALA A 116 -9.55 -6.34 -4.29
CA ALA A 116 -10.44 -5.27 -4.75
C ALA A 116 -11.82 -5.32 -4.06
N VAL A 117 -12.38 -6.51 -3.87
CA VAL A 117 -13.63 -6.71 -3.12
C VAL A 117 -13.44 -6.35 -1.65
N LEU A 118 -12.34 -6.80 -1.02
CA LEU A 118 -12.04 -6.46 0.37
C LEU A 118 -11.88 -4.95 0.57
N LEU A 119 -11.14 -4.29 -0.33
CA LEU A 119 -10.97 -2.83 -0.31
C LEU A 119 -12.32 -2.11 -0.44
N SER A 120 -13.16 -2.56 -1.37
CA SER A 120 -14.50 -1.99 -1.58
C SER A 120 -15.39 -2.15 -0.34
N LEU A 121 -15.34 -3.32 0.31
CA LEU A 121 -16.04 -3.57 1.56
C LEU A 121 -15.52 -2.70 2.70
N SER A 122 -14.20 -2.50 2.81
CA SER A 122 -13.58 -1.64 3.81
C SER A 122 -13.98 -0.17 3.65
N ILE A 123 -14.11 0.30 2.41
CA ILE A 123 -14.60 1.66 2.11
C ILE A 123 -16.10 1.76 2.45
N TYR A 124 -16.90 0.77 2.02
CA TYR A 124 -18.34 0.77 2.27
C TYR A 124 -18.69 0.74 3.77
N SER A 125 -17.94 -0.03 4.57
CA SER A 125 -18.09 -0.13 6.02
C SER A 125 -17.46 1.02 6.81
N ARG A 126 -16.88 2.01 6.13
CA ARG A 126 -16.18 3.18 6.71
C ARG A 126 -14.92 2.87 7.51
N PHE A 127 -14.38 1.65 7.44
CA PHE A 127 -13.02 1.38 7.96
C PHE A 127 -11.96 2.21 7.23
N LEU A 128 -12.14 2.41 5.92
CA LEU A 128 -11.32 3.31 5.10
C LEU A 128 -12.16 4.49 4.61
N ILE A 129 -11.88 5.67 5.12
CA ILE A 129 -12.55 6.92 4.77
C ILE A 129 -11.76 7.57 3.61
N PRO A 130 -12.30 7.62 2.38
CA PRO A 130 -11.57 8.17 1.25
C PRO A 130 -11.42 9.69 1.39
N VAL A 131 -10.18 10.17 1.28
CA VAL A 131 -9.81 11.59 1.33
C VAL A 131 -8.94 11.99 0.14
N SER A 132 -8.96 13.27 -0.21
CA SER A 132 -8.08 13.84 -1.25
C SER A 132 -6.64 14.03 -0.76
N THR A 133 -6.43 14.18 0.55
CA THR A 133 -5.12 14.30 1.17
C THR A 133 -5.19 13.83 2.62
N ILE A 134 -4.22 13.02 3.05
CA ILE A 134 -4.00 12.72 4.47
C ILE A 134 -3.31 13.88 5.20
N ALA A 135 -2.66 14.78 4.46
CA ALA A 135 -1.93 15.94 4.96
C ALA A 135 -2.84 17.17 5.07
N ASP A 136 -3.96 17.04 5.80
CA ASP A 136 -4.92 18.12 6.04
C ASP A 136 -4.97 18.50 7.52
N GLY A 137 -5.05 19.80 7.83
CA GLY A 137 -5.08 20.29 9.22
C GLY A 137 -3.86 21.09 9.69
N GLY A 138 -2.95 21.49 8.80
CA GLY A 138 -1.87 22.44 9.10
C GLY A 138 -0.67 21.90 9.89
N PHE A 139 -0.81 20.75 10.55
CA PHE A 139 0.26 20.10 11.33
C PHE A 139 1.07 19.07 10.55
N MET A 140 0.53 18.47 9.48
CA MET A 140 1.25 17.47 8.70
C MET A 140 1.32 17.89 7.24
N ARG A 141 2.54 17.99 6.69
CA ARG A 141 2.76 18.21 5.26
C ARG A 141 3.28 16.92 4.63
N TYR A 142 2.74 16.57 3.46
CA TYR A 142 3.12 15.33 2.76
C TYR A 142 4.63 15.23 2.50
N GLY A 143 5.29 16.35 2.17
CA GLY A 143 6.74 16.41 1.94
C GLY A 143 7.62 16.25 3.19
N GLU A 144 7.05 16.28 4.39
CA GLU A 144 7.75 16.10 5.66
C GLU A 144 7.73 14.65 6.15
N LEU A 145 6.91 13.80 5.52
CA LEU A 145 6.82 12.38 5.85
C LEU A 145 8.14 11.67 5.56
N ARG A 146 8.60 10.89 6.53
CA ARG A 146 9.84 10.10 6.45
C ARG A 146 9.56 8.64 6.80
N PRO A 147 10.06 7.68 6.02
CA PRO A 147 9.90 6.28 6.34
C PRO A 147 10.72 5.96 7.60
N VAL A 148 10.12 5.28 8.57
CA VAL A 148 10.78 4.92 9.84
C VAL A 148 10.87 3.44 10.07
N SER A 149 9.92 2.67 9.54
CA SER A 149 9.88 1.24 9.79
C SER A 149 9.16 0.50 8.68
N PHE A 150 9.57 -0.74 8.43
CA PHE A 150 8.95 -1.64 7.46
C PHE A 150 8.38 -2.84 8.21
N GLY A 151 7.17 -3.27 7.88
CA GLY A 151 6.48 -4.32 8.65
C GLY A 151 5.28 -4.91 7.95
N LEU A 152 4.58 -5.81 8.66
CA LEU A 152 3.37 -6.47 8.18
C LEU A 152 2.11 -5.75 8.70
N LYS A 153 1.09 -5.61 7.84
CA LYS A 153 -0.26 -5.18 8.23
C LYS A 153 -0.97 -6.34 8.98
N PRO A 154 -1.82 -6.09 10.00
CA PRO A 154 -2.25 -4.80 10.57
C PRO A 154 -1.43 -4.40 11.81
N GLY A 155 -0.25 -4.98 12.02
CA GLY A 155 0.39 -5.12 13.33
C GLY A 155 1.11 -3.89 13.89
N ARG A 156 0.66 -2.65 13.66
CA ARG A 156 1.31 -1.46 14.25
C ARG A 156 0.33 -0.48 14.87
N SER A 157 0.77 0.07 16.01
CA SER A 157 0.03 0.96 16.90
C SER A 157 -0.56 2.15 16.14
N GLY A 158 -1.76 2.58 16.55
CA GLY A 158 -2.34 3.85 16.09
C GLY A 158 -1.43 5.04 16.35
N ASP A 159 -0.44 4.88 17.23
CA ASP A 159 0.53 5.91 17.60
C ASP A 159 1.63 6.08 16.56
N CYS A 160 1.95 7.35 16.28
CA CYS A 160 3.07 7.73 15.43
C CYS A 160 4.42 7.24 15.99
N ILE A 161 5.25 6.65 15.11
CA ILE A 161 6.63 6.25 15.45
C ILE A 161 7.56 7.43 15.19
N PRO A 162 8.32 7.92 16.18
CA PRO A 162 9.20 9.07 16.00
C PRO A 162 10.42 8.71 15.16
N SER A 163 10.70 9.53 14.14
CA SER A 163 11.92 9.39 13.33
C SER A 163 13.15 9.93 14.07
N PRO A 164 14.30 9.22 14.06
CA PRO A 164 15.56 9.75 14.56
C PRO A 164 16.02 11.05 13.88
N PHE A 165 15.50 11.33 12.68
CA PHE A 165 15.80 12.56 11.95
C PHE A 165 15.24 13.80 12.65
N TRP A 166 13.99 13.71 13.13
CA TRP A 166 13.32 14.80 13.85
C TRP A 166 13.57 14.74 15.36
N PHE A 167 13.76 13.53 15.90
CA PHE A 167 13.90 13.24 17.32
C PHE A 167 15.20 12.46 17.60
N PRO A 168 16.38 13.10 17.49
CA PRO A 168 17.67 12.41 17.61
C PRO A 168 17.92 11.83 19.01
N GLN A 169 17.27 12.36 20.04
CA GLN A 169 17.34 11.87 21.42
C GLN A 169 16.21 10.88 21.77
N GLY A 170 15.42 10.47 20.78
CA GLY A 170 14.25 9.62 20.99
C GLY A 170 13.03 10.38 21.53
N TRP A 171 12.03 9.60 21.96
CA TRP A 171 10.77 10.08 22.51
C TRP A 171 10.87 10.33 24.00
N ASN A 172 10.39 11.50 24.46
CA ASN A 172 10.23 11.80 25.87
C ASN A 172 8.74 12.12 26.15
N PRO A 173 7.90 11.12 26.45
CA PRO A 173 6.53 11.37 26.87
C PRO A 173 6.55 11.93 28.28
N ARG A 174 6.52 13.26 28.41
CA ARG A 174 6.25 13.92 29.68
C ARG A 174 4.89 14.57 29.64
#